data_AF-A0A1H8BJK0-F1
#
_entry.id   AF-A0A1H8BJK0-F1
#
_cell.length_a   1.000
_cell.length_b   1.000
_cell.length_c   1.000
_cell.angle_alpha   90.00
_cell.angle_beta   90.00
_cell.angle_gamma   90.00
#
_symmetry.space_group_name_H-M   'P 1'
#
loop_
_entity.id
_entity.type
_entity.pdbx_description
1 polymer ?
#
loop_
_entity_poly.entity_id
_entity_poly.type
_entity_poly.pdbx_seq_one_letter_code
_entity_poly.pdbx_strand_id
1 'polypeptide(L)'
;MYNFRWFKIFSCLVLPILIVTTACSNKSGTQAVDQKPEAKPVATDAEGMIAEGPGKFAGANYDKSKVNKELDQFPDNIKADDAYSRLIQLLAEDYKPVKQKLDAFDPSVAPTLTNIPGGINEPKLSKLNVEILLDSSGSMNGKVSGGKKMDLAKKSIQDFASKLPEGSNVSLRVYGHKGSSSEKDKAISCSSSEVVYPMGKYNKTAFNQALAKFQPKGYTPIALAIRGAQKDLQSSRGDKDTQNIVYIVSDGIETCGGNPVEEAKKLHTSGIKAVVNIIGFDVDNAGQQALRQVAKAGGGSYTTVNSETDLKNYLEQEYIRLAVEWWDWGNQNVVKVLDYALKKRQELDKIAYPSYWNPPSLFYSLFDAETKHLDDAMSYLEQKGKIDSAEATLLKQKIDDRRSKIEKYIRGRYDNIDNQIKKNRDDLQKAIEEKSDKNNRNMTSRNPTPPQMRRSPHREITDSFYLRIGIPSIASDLLIYFC
;
A
#
# COMPACT_ATOMS: atom_id res chain seq x y z
N MET A 1 -32.89 35.36 -21.59
CA MET A 1 -34.18 35.80 -21.02
C MET A 1 -34.09 35.55 -19.52
N TYR A 2 -34.09 36.46 -18.54
CA TYR A 2 -34.33 37.90 -18.29
C TYR A 2 -33.34 38.27 -17.13
N ASN A 3 -32.48 39.29 -17.10
CA ASN A 3 -32.56 40.77 -17.12
C ASN A 3 -32.96 41.50 -15.79
N PHE A 4 -32.15 42.52 -15.43
CA PHE A 4 -32.28 43.68 -14.49
C PHE A 4 -31.90 43.51 -12.99
N ARG A 5 -30.85 44.20 -12.44
CA ARG A 5 -30.64 45.65 -12.07
C ARG A 5 -31.63 46.12 -10.97
N TRP A 6 -31.35 46.91 -9.92
CA TRP A 6 -30.31 47.87 -9.49
C TRP A 6 -30.62 48.29 -8.01
N PHE A 7 -29.67 48.78 -7.20
CA PHE A 7 -29.91 49.89 -6.23
C PHE A 7 -28.62 50.68 -5.93
N LYS A 8 -28.82 51.96 -5.58
CA LYS A 8 -27.94 53.13 -5.73
C LYS A 8 -27.18 53.56 -4.45
N ILE A 9 -25.98 54.13 -4.67
CA ILE A 9 -25.42 55.46 -4.26
C ILE A 9 -25.47 55.88 -2.78
N PHE A 10 -24.30 56.22 -2.20
CA PHE A 10 -24.08 57.51 -1.52
C PHE A 10 -22.63 58.01 -1.72
N SER A 11 -22.54 59.30 -2.08
CA SER A 11 -21.36 60.10 -2.36
C SER A 11 -21.07 61.00 -1.14
N CYS A 12 -19.81 61.23 -0.79
CA CYS A 12 -19.38 62.44 -0.08
C CYS A 12 -17.91 62.75 -0.38
N LEU A 13 -17.70 63.86 -1.09
CA LEU A 13 -16.44 64.55 -1.31
C LEU A 13 -15.97 65.26 -0.02
N VAL A 14 -14.66 65.28 0.22
CA VAL A 14 -13.99 66.33 1.01
C VAL A 14 -12.73 66.78 0.26
N LEU A 15 -12.68 68.08 -0.06
CA LEU A 15 -11.59 68.78 -0.75
C LEU A 15 -10.43 69.13 0.22
N PRO A 16 -9.19 69.31 -0.28
CA PRO A 16 -8.02 69.68 0.52
C PRO A 16 -7.81 71.20 0.58
N ILE A 17 -7.27 71.68 1.71
CA ILE A 17 -6.83 73.07 1.91
C ILE A 17 -5.30 73.16 1.73
N LEU A 18 -4.88 73.99 0.75
CA LEU A 18 -3.52 74.48 0.58
C LEU A 18 -3.25 75.60 1.59
N ILE A 19 -2.10 75.55 2.28
CA ILE A 19 -1.48 76.71 2.91
C ILE A 19 -0.11 76.92 2.27
N VAL A 20 0.04 78.07 1.62
CA VAL A 20 1.28 78.61 1.08
C VAL A 20 1.85 79.55 2.12
N THR A 21 3.10 79.34 2.54
CA THR A 21 3.91 80.37 3.19
C THR A 21 5.27 80.45 2.53
N THR A 22 5.53 81.57 1.87
CA THR A 22 6.82 82.02 1.37
C THR A 22 7.69 82.54 2.51
N ALA A 23 8.96 82.13 2.56
CA ALA A 23 10.02 82.87 3.23
C ALA A 23 11.31 82.76 2.42
N CYS A 24 11.93 83.91 2.13
CA CYS A 24 13.15 84.04 1.36
C CYS A 24 14.43 83.97 2.22
N SER A 25 15.46 83.35 1.63
CA SER A 25 16.89 83.70 1.65
C SER A 25 17.72 83.60 2.96
N ASN A 26 18.68 82.67 2.97
CA ASN A 26 20.10 83.04 2.98
C ASN A 26 21.01 81.86 2.59
N LYS A 27 22.00 82.12 1.72
CA LYS A 27 23.11 81.21 1.39
C LYS A 27 24.15 81.27 2.50
N SER A 28 24.48 80.12 3.08
CA SER A 28 25.81 79.85 3.64
C SER A 28 26.15 78.40 3.33
N GLY A 29 27.24 78.19 2.59
CA GLY A 29 27.69 76.88 2.19
C GLY A 29 28.18 76.05 3.38
N THR A 30 27.76 74.80 3.40
CA THR A 30 28.43 73.73 4.14
C THR A 30 28.36 72.48 3.27
N GLN A 31 29.52 71.86 3.04
CA GLN A 31 29.71 70.71 2.16
C GLN A 31 28.78 69.56 2.56
N ALA A 32 28.00 69.05 1.61
CA ALA A 32 27.32 67.77 1.73
C ALA A 32 28.38 66.67 1.66
N VAL A 33 28.62 66.01 2.80
CA VAL A 33 29.32 64.73 2.84
C VAL A 33 28.37 63.70 2.20
N ASP A 34 28.80 63.10 1.09
CA ASP A 34 28.11 62.01 0.40
C ASP A 34 27.95 60.80 1.33
N GLN A 35 26.85 60.75 2.11
CA GLN A 35 26.43 59.52 2.78
C GLN A 35 25.64 58.66 1.79
N LYS A 36 26.35 57.73 1.16
CA LYS A 36 25.77 56.64 0.36
C LYS A 36 24.82 55.81 1.24
N PRO A 37 23.63 55.38 0.76
CA PRO A 37 22.59 54.79 1.61
C PRO A 37 23.08 53.58 2.43
N GLU A 38 22.73 53.59 3.71
CA GLU A 38 22.95 52.53 4.70
C GLU A 38 22.25 51.23 4.26
N ALA A 39 22.88 50.07 4.51
CA ALA A 39 22.37 48.79 4.02
C ALA A 39 21.12 48.36 4.82
N LYS A 40 20.12 47.78 4.14
CA LYS A 40 18.92 47.22 4.81
C LYS A 40 19.33 46.09 5.78
N PRO A 41 18.71 46.01 6.97
CA PRO A 41 18.99 44.93 7.91
C PRO A 41 18.59 43.57 7.32
N VAL A 42 19.43 42.57 7.56
CA VAL A 42 19.30 41.18 7.11
C VAL A 42 18.84 40.27 8.25
N ALA A 43 18.25 39.13 7.89
CA ALA A 43 17.71 38.13 8.79
C ALA A 43 18.82 37.43 9.60
N THR A 44 18.47 37.05 10.83
CA THR A 44 19.36 36.37 11.77
C THR A 44 18.93 34.93 12.08
N ASP A 45 17.73 34.53 11.66
CA ASP A 45 17.19 33.17 11.76
C ASP A 45 17.07 32.51 10.37
N ALA A 46 16.98 31.17 10.36
CA ALA A 46 16.99 30.39 9.12
C ALA A 46 15.76 30.67 8.24
N GLU A 47 14.58 30.93 8.82
CA GLU A 47 13.35 31.16 8.04
C GLU A 47 13.41 32.49 7.30
N GLY A 48 13.86 33.54 7.98
CA GLY A 48 14.17 34.82 7.37
C GLY A 48 15.24 34.69 6.30
N MET A 49 16.34 33.98 6.59
CA MET A 49 17.43 33.76 5.62
C MET A 49 16.98 33.01 4.35
N ILE A 50 16.03 32.08 4.46
CA ILE A 50 15.41 31.37 3.32
C ILE A 50 14.42 32.25 2.55
N ALA A 51 13.78 33.20 3.23
CA ALA A 51 12.90 34.18 2.60
C ALA A 51 13.68 35.30 1.88
N GLU A 52 14.95 35.51 2.26
CA GLU A 52 15.87 36.40 1.59
C GLU A 52 16.27 35.86 0.22
N GLY A 53 16.24 36.74 -0.77
CA GLY A 53 16.56 36.41 -2.15
C GLY A 53 15.34 36.32 -3.09
N PRO A 54 15.56 36.16 -4.40
CA PRO A 54 16.89 36.14 -5.03
C PRO A 54 17.57 37.52 -4.96
N GLY A 55 18.88 37.51 -4.73
CA GLY A 55 19.74 38.68 -4.90
C GLY A 55 19.90 39.05 -6.38
N LYS A 56 20.44 40.24 -6.64
CA LYS A 56 20.59 40.81 -8.00
C LYS A 56 21.28 39.87 -8.99
N PHE A 57 22.24 39.06 -8.55
CA PHE A 57 23.06 38.14 -9.34
C PHE A 57 22.90 36.68 -8.91
N ALA A 58 21.77 36.32 -8.30
CA ALA A 58 21.49 34.93 -7.92
C ALA A 58 21.22 34.03 -9.14
N GLY A 59 21.55 32.75 -9.02
CA GLY A 59 21.26 31.70 -9.98
C GLY A 59 21.79 32.01 -11.38
N ALA A 60 20.92 31.93 -12.39
CA ALA A 60 21.29 32.15 -13.79
C ALA A 60 21.76 33.59 -14.10
N ASN A 61 21.52 34.55 -13.20
CA ASN A 61 21.98 35.93 -13.36
C ASN A 61 23.43 36.13 -12.89
N TYR A 62 24.08 35.11 -12.33
CA TYR A 62 25.44 35.21 -11.84
C TYR A 62 26.43 35.47 -12.97
N ASP A 63 27.20 36.56 -12.82
CA ASP A 63 28.28 36.94 -13.71
C ASP A 63 29.37 37.57 -12.86
N LYS A 64 30.49 36.86 -12.71
CA LYS A 64 31.61 37.28 -11.85
C LYS A 64 32.12 38.68 -12.20
N SER A 65 32.13 39.07 -13.48
CA SER A 65 32.59 40.41 -13.87
C SER A 65 31.61 41.49 -13.43
N LYS A 66 30.30 41.25 -13.57
CA LYS A 66 29.27 42.20 -13.12
C LYS A 66 29.22 42.30 -11.60
N VAL A 67 29.38 41.18 -10.89
CA VAL A 67 29.49 41.16 -9.43
C VAL A 67 30.69 42.00 -8.99
N ASN A 68 31.88 41.74 -9.54
CA ASN A 68 33.09 42.49 -9.19
C ASN A 68 32.94 44.01 -9.42
N LYS A 69 32.26 44.43 -10.50
CA LYS A 69 31.97 45.85 -10.76
C LYS A 69 31.09 46.50 -9.69
N GLU A 70 30.21 45.74 -9.05
CA GLU A 70 29.37 46.23 -7.95
C GLU A 70 30.16 46.24 -6.63
N LEU A 71 31.03 45.25 -6.42
CA LEU A 71 31.96 45.21 -5.29
C LEU A 71 32.97 46.36 -5.32
N ASP A 72 33.47 46.75 -6.51
CA ASP A 72 34.36 47.90 -6.68
C ASP A 72 33.71 49.22 -6.18
N GLN A 73 32.38 49.31 -6.19
CA GLN A 73 31.62 50.46 -5.72
C GLN A 73 31.38 50.45 -4.21
N PHE A 74 31.85 49.44 -3.46
CA PHE A 74 31.73 49.43 -2.02
C PHE A 74 32.67 50.51 -1.41
N PRO A 75 32.27 51.14 -0.28
CA PRO A 75 33.15 52.05 0.45
C PRO A 75 34.48 51.39 0.84
N ASP A 76 35.55 52.18 0.90
CA ASP A 76 36.83 51.73 1.46
C ASP A 76 36.70 51.56 2.99
N ASN A 77 37.39 50.58 3.57
CA ASN A 77 37.29 50.20 4.99
C ASN A 77 35.86 49.84 5.43
N ILE A 78 35.10 49.16 4.57
CA ILE A 78 33.73 48.73 4.89
C ILE A 78 33.71 47.77 6.09
N LYS A 79 32.71 47.92 6.95
CA LYS A 79 32.49 47.05 8.12
C LYS A 79 31.81 45.74 7.76
N ALA A 80 32.06 44.69 8.52
CA ALA A 80 31.56 43.35 8.25
C ALA A 80 30.03 43.28 8.13
N ASP A 81 29.29 44.00 8.97
CA ASP A 81 27.82 44.06 8.94
C ASP A 81 27.27 44.68 7.64
N ASP A 82 27.88 45.80 7.21
CA ASP A 82 27.50 46.50 5.99
C ASP A 82 27.87 45.70 4.74
N ALA A 83 29.07 45.10 4.74
CA ALA A 83 29.52 44.23 3.67
C ALA A 83 28.60 43.02 3.53
N TYR A 84 28.30 42.33 4.63
CA TYR A 84 27.41 41.18 4.66
C TYR A 84 26.01 41.55 4.11
N SER A 85 25.41 42.62 4.62
CA SER A 85 24.07 43.06 4.20
C SER A 85 24.00 43.39 2.70
N ARG A 86 25.04 44.03 2.15
CA ARG A 86 25.13 44.31 0.70
C ARG A 86 25.35 43.03 -0.11
N LEU A 87 26.19 42.11 0.37
CA LEU A 87 26.44 40.83 -0.31
C LEU A 87 25.17 39.98 -0.40
N ILE A 88 24.35 39.91 0.66
CA ILE A 88 23.06 39.20 0.63
C ILE A 88 22.12 39.77 -0.44
N GLN A 89 22.03 41.10 -0.57
CA GLN A 89 21.22 41.74 -1.62
C GLN A 89 21.70 41.43 -3.04
N LEU A 90 23.00 41.15 -3.21
CA LEU A 90 23.59 40.83 -4.50
C LEU A 90 23.53 39.33 -4.81
N LEU A 91 23.74 38.45 -3.82
CA LEU A 91 24.15 37.06 -4.06
C LEU A 91 23.30 35.99 -3.36
N ALA A 92 22.34 36.36 -2.49
CA ALA A 92 21.49 35.36 -1.85
C ALA A 92 20.65 34.58 -2.87
N GLU A 93 20.70 33.26 -2.83
CA GLU A 93 19.97 32.36 -3.74
C GLU A 93 18.50 32.23 -3.35
N ASP A 94 17.65 31.80 -4.29
CA ASP A 94 16.22 31.62 -4.04
C ASP A 94 15.89 30.23 -3.46
N TYR A 95 15.85 30.13 -2.12
CA TYR A 95 15.49 28.88 -1.44
C TYR A 95 13.98 28.64 -1.32
N LYS A 96 13.11 29.59 -1.71
CA LYS A 96 11.65 29.44 -1.58
C LYS A 96 11.11 28.20 -2.31
N PRO A 97 11.56 27.85 -3.53
CA PRO A 97 11.13 26.62 -4.21
C PRO A 97 11.50 25.34 -3.45
N VAL A 98 12.67 25.31 -2.79
CA VAL A 98 13.08 24.17 -1.95
C VAL A 98 12.10 24.03 -0.78
N LYS A 99 11.87 25.12 -0.04
CA LYS A 99 10.94 25.13 1.10
C LYS A 99 9.54 24.69 0.69
N GLN A 100 9.02 25.24 -0.41
CA GLN A 100 7.68 24.89 -0.93
C GLN A 100 7.58 23.40 -1.30
N LYS A 101 8.60 22.83 -1.95
CA LYS A 101 8.63 21.41 -2.30
C LYS A 101 8.68 20.50 -1.07
N LEU A 102 9.43 20.88 -0.03
CA LEU A 102 9.45 20.15 1.24
C LEU A 102 8.13 20.27 2.01
N ASP A 103 7.53 21.48 2.06
CA ASP A 103 6.23 21.72 2.71
C ASP A 103 5.09 20.92 2.05
N ALA A 104 5.13 20.78 0.72
CA ALA A 104 4.11 20.07 -0.06
C ALA A 104 4.39 18.57 -0.20
N PHE A 105 5.49 18.04 0.36
CA PHE A 105 5.86 16.65 0.19
C PHE A 105 4.92 15.73 0.96
N ASP A 106 4.30 14.77 0.27
CA ASP A 106 3.46 13.73 0.89
C ASP A 106 4.30 12.49 1.26
N PRO A 107 4.52 12.22 2.56
CA PRO A 107 5.31 11.08 3.04
C PRO A 107 4.52 9.77 3.07
N SER A 108 3.25 9.74 2.63
CA SER A 108 2.42 8.54 2.65
C SER A 108 2.99 7.42 1.74
N VAL A 109 2.93 6.18 2.24
CA VAL A 109 3.33 4.97 1.50
C VAL A 109 2.09 4.11 1.32
N ALA A 110 1.48 4.18 0.13
CA ALA A 110 0.19 3.54 -0.16
C ALA A 110 0.14 2.94 -1.58
N PRO A 111 0.93 1.90 -1.88
CA PRO A 111 0.89 1.25 -3.19
C PRO A 111 -0.38 0.41 -3.37
N THR A 112 -0.75 0.18 -4.63
CA THR A 112 -1.79 -0.79 -5.01
C THR A 112 -1.29 -2.23 -4.78
N LEU A 113 -1.87 -2.90 -3.79
CA LEU A 113 -1.52 -4.27 -3.41
C LEU A 113 -2.05 -5.29 -4.43
N THR A 114 -1.39 -6.44 -4.56
CA THR A 114 -1.89 -7.55 -5.38
C THR A 114 -3.15 -8.19 -4.79
N ASN A 115 -3.87 -8.88 -5.65
CA ASN A 115 -5.05 -9.64 -5.27
C ASN A 115 -4.71 -10.71 -4.26
N ILE A 116 -5.62 -10.88 -3.31
CA ILE A 116 -5.47 -11.90 -2.30
C ILE A 116 -5.69 -13.26 -2.98
N PRO A 117 -4.97 -14.30 -2.53
CA PRO A 117 -5.07 -15.60 -3.15
C PRO A 117 -6.45 -16.26 -3.01
N GLY A 118 -6.72 -17.29 -3.82
CA GLY A 118 -8.05 -17.88 -3.98
C GLY A 118 -8.90 -17.27 -5.11
N GLY A 119 -8.33 -16.38 -5.92
CA GLY A 119 -8.85 -16.05 -7.27
C GLY A 119 -9.88 -14.93 -7.39
N ILE A 120 -9.78 -13.80 -6.65
CA ILE A 120 -10.61 -12.60 -6.92
C ILE A 120 -9.80 -11.30 -6.77
N ASN A 121 -9.96 -10.38 -7.73
CA ASN A 121 -9.33 -9.06 -7.78
C ASN A 121 -9.93 -8.06 -6.76
N GLU A 122 -9.07 -7.45 -5.90
CA GLU A 122 -9.20 -6.26 -5.01
C GLU A 122 -10.49 -5.90 -4.22
N PRO A 123 -10.43 -5.04 -3.16
CA PRO A 123 -9.37 -4.79 -2.15
C PRO A 123 -9.89 -5.02 -0.70
N LYS A 124 -8.97 -5.14 0.28
CA LYS A 124 -9.18 -5.17 1.75
C LYS A 124 -10.00 -6.33 2.38
N LEU A 125 -9.80 -7.58 1.94
CA LEU A 125 -10.43 -8.73 2.62
C LEU A 125 -10.03 -8.87 4.11
N SER A 126 -11.03 -8.90 4.99
CA SER A 126 -10.89 -9.15 6.43
C SER A 126 -11.63 -10.41 6.90
N LYS A 127 -12.46 -11.03 6.06
CA LYS A 127 -13.35 -12.17 6.43
C LYS A 127 -13.44 -13.24 5.34
N LEU A 128 -13.37 -14.51 5.75
CA LEU A 128 -13.59 -15.68 4.90
C LEU A 128 -14.84 -16.43 5.39
N ASN A 129 -15.78 -16.71 4.48
CA ASN A 129 -16.94 -17.56 4.72
C ASN A 129 -16.81 -18.83 3.90
N VAL A 130 -16.93 -19.98 4.56
CA VAL A 130 -16.91 -21.30 3.91
C VAL A 130 -18.23 -21.99 4.19
N GLU A 131 -18.99 -22.33 3.15
CA GLU A 131 -20.18 -23.15 3.29
C GLU A 131 -19.96 -24.53 2.68
N ILE A 132 -20.22 -25.56 3.48
CA ILE A 132 -20.08 -26.96 3.07
C ILE A 132 -21.48 -27.52 2.84
N LEU A 133 -21.72 -28.04 1.63
CA LEU A 133 -22.96 -28.71 1.26
C LEU A 133 -22.69 -30.20 1.19
N LEU A 134 -23.21 -30.93 2.17
CA LEU A 134 -23.09 -32.38 2.27
C LEU A 134 -24.31 -33.05 1.65
N ASP A 135 -24.07 -33.85 0.62
CA ASP A 135 -25.04 -34.80 0.08
C ASP A 135 -25.34 -35.89 1.12
N SER A 136 -26.61 -36.07 1.44
CA SER A 136 -27.11 -37.13 2.32
C SER A 136 -28.20 -37.95 1.65
N SER A 137 -28.17 -38.04 0.33
CA SER A 137 -28.95 -38.99 -0.45
C SER A 137 -28.61 -40.44 -0.10
N GLY A 138 -29.46 -41.37 -0.53
CA GLY A 138 -29.33 -42.79 -0.22
C GLY A 138 -28.07 -43.45 -0.77
N SER A 139 -27.51 -42.94 -1.88
CA SER A 139 -26.26 -43.43 -2.48
C SER A 139 -25.08 -43.32 -1.52
N MET A 140 -25.08 -42.29 -0.65
CA MET A 140 -24.06 -42.07 0.38
C MET A 140 -24.07 -43.14 1.49
N ASN A 141 -25.04 -44.06 1.50
CA ASN A 141 -25.02 -45.26 2.35
C ASN A 141 -24.11 -46.37 1.81
N GLY A 142 -23.59 -46.20 0.59
CA GLY A 142 -22.64 -47.12 -0.03
C GLY A 142 -21.35 -47.28 0.77
N LYS A 143 -20.56 -48.29 0.41
CA LYS A 143 -19.24 -48.54 0.99
C LYS A 143 -18.17 -48.37 -0.07
N VAL A 144 -17.05 -47.78 0.34
CA VAL A 144 -15.81 -47.73 -0.43
C VAL A 144 -14.67 -48.26 0.43
N SER A 145 -13.46 -48.28 -0.11
CA SER A 145 -12.27 -48.58 0.69
C SER A 145 -12.16 -47.59 1.86
N GLY A 146 -12.13 -48.12 3.10
CA GLY A 146 -12.07 -47.33 4.33
C GLY A 146 -13.39 -47.17 5.11
N GLY A 147 -14.56 -47.45 4.52
CA GLY A 147 -15.82 -47.38 5.25
C GLY A 147 -17.05 -46.97 4.44
N LYS A 148 -18.11 -46.54 5.13
CA LYS A 148 -19.31 -45.97 4.48
C LYS A 148 -19.01 -44.57 3.94
N LYS A 149 -19.48 -44.23 2.74
CA LYS A 149 -19.24 -42.93 2.09
C LYS A 149 -19.59 -41.77 3.03
N MET A 150 -20.76 -41.82 3.66
CA MET A 150 -21.22 -40.79 4.60
C MET A 150 -20.31 -40.62 5.82
N ASP A 151 -19.85 -41.71 6.44
CA ASP A 151 -19.00 -41.63 7.63
C ASP A 151 -17.64 -40.98 7.31
N LEU A 152 -17.09 -41.35 6.14
CA LEU A 152 -15.85 -40.77 5.62
C LEU A 152 -16.02 -39.29 5.27
N ALA A 153 -17.08 -38.93 4.56
CA ALA A 153 -17.39 -37.55 4.23
C ALA A 153 -17.53 -36.69 5.50
N LYS A 154 -18.23 -37.17 6.52
CA LYS A 154 -18.36 -36.48 7.81
C LYS A 154 -17.00 -36.26 8.47
N LYS A 155 -16.17 -37.30 8.57
CA LYS A 155 -14.83 -37.18 9.19
C LYS A 155 -13.95 -36.17 8.46
N SER A 156 -13.90 -36.24 7.13
CA SER A 156 -13.10 -35.29 6.34
C SER A 156 -13.62 -33.86 6.42
N ILE A 157 -14.94 -33.66 6.45
CA ILE A 157 -15.55 -32.34 6.67
C ILE A 157 -15.20 -31.79 8.06
N GLN A 158 -15.18 -32.64 9.10
CA GLN A 158 -14.75 -32.24 10.44
C GLN A 158 -13.28 -31.81 10.45
N ASP A 159 -12.41 -32.63 9.86
CA ASP A 159 -10.98 -32.33 9.78
C ASP A 159 -10.73 -31.02 9.01
N PHE A 160 -11.40 -30.84 7.87
CA PHE A 160 -11.32 -29.62 7.07
C PHE A 160 -11.84 -28.38 7.83
N ALA A 161 -13.05 -28.44 8.38
CA ALA A 161 -13.62 -27.32 9.14
C ALA A 161 -12.75 -26.95 10.34
N SER A 162 -12.12 -27.95 10.99
CA SER A 162 -11.18 -27.75 12.09
C SER A 162 -9.84 -27.14 11.67
N LYS A 163 -9.54 -27.07 10.37
CA LYS A 163 -8.28 -26.51 9.84
C LYS A 163 -8.49 -25.17 9.11
N LEU A 164 -9.71 -24.64 9.09
CA LEU A 164 -9.99 -23.34 8.50
C LEU A 164 -9.25 -22.21 9.24
N PRO A 165 -8.83 -21.14 8.53
CA PRO A 165 -8.13 -20.01 9.14
C PRO A 165 -8.89 -19.40 10.33
N GLU A 166 -8.19 -19.02 11.39
CA GLU A 166 -8.81 -18.32 12.52
C GLU A 166 -9.36 -16.97 12.06
N GLY A 167 -10.64 -16.73 12.32
CA GLY A 167 -11.35 -15.58 11.75
C GLY A 167 -12.33 -15.97 10.64
N SER A 168 -12.22 -17.18 10.07
CA SER A 168 -13.19 -17.69 9.11
C SER A 168 -14.53 -17.99 9.79
N ASN A 169 -15.61 -17.82 9.04
CA ASN A 169 -16.91 -18.38 9.37
C ASN A 169 -17.12 -19.64 8.55
N VAL A 170 -17.77 -20.63 9.14
CA VAL A 170 -18.15 -21.87 8.50
C VAL A 170 -19.65 -22.10 8.65
N SER A 171 -20.26 -22.62 7.60
CA SER A 171 -21.64 -23.10 7.59
C SER A 171 -21.67 -24.54 7.08
N LEU A 172 -22.61 -25.34 7.59
CA LEU A 172 -22.89 -26.67 7.09
C LEU A 172 -24.35 -26.76 6.68
N ARG A 173 -24.58 -27.10 5.42
CA ARG A 173 -25.87 -27.41 4.83
C ARG A 173 -25.92 -28.86 4.44
N VAL A 174 -27.03 -29.53 4.74
CA VAL A 174 -27.26 -30.92 4.35
C VAL A 174 -28.47 -30.99 3.45
N TYR A 175 -28.38 -31.76 2.37
CA TYR A 175 -29.47 -31.94 1.41
C TYR A 175 -29.72 -33.43 1.13
N GLY A 176 -30.95 -33.77 0.71
CA GLY A 176 -31.32 -35.16 0.41
C GLY A 176 -31.50 -36.09 1.62
N HIS A 177 -31.57 -35.54 2.84
CA HIS A 177 -31.61 -36.32 4.09
C HIS A 177 -33.03 -36.70 4.57
N LYS A 178 -34.10 -36.17 3.96
CA LYS A 178 -35.50 -36.50 4.33
C LYS A 178 -36.12 -37.50 3.35
N GLY A 179 -37.11 -38.24 3.84
CA GLY A 179 -37.81 -39.28 3.07
C GLY A 179 -36.97 -40.55 2.92
N SER A 180 -37.11 -41.19 1.77
CA SER A 180 -36.37 -42.37 1.34
C SER A 180 -36.00 -42.26 -0.15
N SER A 181 -35.25 -43.23 -0.68
CA SER A 181 -34.96 -43.37 -2.12
C SER A 181 -36.13 -43.98 -2.90
N SER A 182 -37.32 -44.09 -2.31
CA SER A 182 -38.52 -44.54 -3.02
C SER A 182 -39.19 -43.37 -3.75
N GLU A 183 -39.78 -43.63 -4.92
CA GLU A 183 -40.40 -42.59 -5.74
C GLU A 183 -41.54 -41.86 -5.00
N LYS A 184 -42.22 -42.53 -4.07
CA LYS A 184 -43.27 -41.94 -3.22
C LYS A 184 -42.75 -40.79 -2.35
N ASP A 185 -41.50 -40.88 -1.91
CA ASP A 185 -40.86 -39.88 -1.04
C ASP A 185 -40.02 -38.87 -1.83
N LYS A 186 -39.94 -39.00 -3.16
CA LYS A 186 -39.10 -38.14 -4.00
C LYS A 186 -39.42 -36.67 -3.84
N ALA A 187 -40.70 -36.30 -3.78
CA ALA A 187 -41.10 -34.91 -3.56
C ALA A 187 -40.60 -34.37 -2.20
N ILE A 188 -40.71 -35.18 -1.15
CA ILE A 188 -40.21 -34.83 0.20
C ILE A 188 -38.69 -34.68 0.15
N SER A 189 -38.00 -35.63 -0.46
CA SER A 189 -36.55 -35.64 -0.51
C SER A 189 -35.97 -34.50 -1.36
N CYS A 190 -36.57 -34.23 -2.52
CA CYS A 190 -36.19 -33.15 -3.43
C CYS A 190 -36.49 -31.76 -2.88
N SER A 191 -37.35 -31.65 -1.86
CA SER A 191 -37.55 -30.42 -1.10
C SER A 191 -36.60 -30.27 0.10
N SER A 192 -35.75 -31.29 0.37
CA SER A 192 -34.93 -31.34 1.57
C SER A 192 -33.55 -30.69 1.38
N SER A 193 -33.39 -29.49 1.94
CA SER A 193 -32.10 -28.81 2.08
C SER A 193 -32.18 -27.84 3.25
N GLU A 194 -31.36 -28.04 4.28
CA GLU A 194 -31.38 -27.18 5.48
C GLU A 194 -29.97 -26.88 6.00
N VAL A 195 -29.81 -25.71 6.60
CA VAL A 195 -28.60 -25.34 7.34
C VAL A 195 -28.65 -26.01 8.69
N VAL A 196 -27.65 -26.81 8.98
CA VAL A 196 -27.57 -27.63 10.19
C VAL A 196 -26.52 -27.08 11.16
N TYR A 197 -25.59 -26.29 10.64
CA TYR A 197 -24.67 -25.46 11.38
C TYR A 197 -24.68 -24.06 10.73
N PRO A 198 -25.31 -23.05 11.36
CA PRO A 198 -25.38 -21.71 10.83
C PRO A 198 -24.00 -21.08 10.62
N MET A 199 -23.90 -20.18 9.64
CA MET A 199 -22.68 -19.44 9.34
C MET A 199 -22.14 -18.73 10.60
N GLY A 200 -20.95 -19.13 11.05
CA GLY A 200 -20.34 -18.56 12.23
C GLY A 200 -18.95 -19.13 12.52
N LYS A 201 -18.34 -18.73 13.63
CA LYS A 201 -17.02 -19.25 14.04
C LYS A 201 -17.10 -20.75 14.29
N TYR A 202 -16.16 -21.51 13.74
CA TYR A 202 -16.08 -22.94 13.96
C TYR A 202 -16.05 -23.29 15.46
N ASN A 203 -17.02 -24.09 15.89
CA ASN A 203 -17.08 -24.68 17.22
C ASN A 203 -17.11 -26.20 17.07
N LYS A 204 -16.01 -26.87 17.48
CA LYS A 204 -15.82 -28.31 17.30
C LYS A 204 -17.01 -29.13 17.81
N THR A 205 -17.49 -28.85 19.02
CA THR A 205 -18.58 -29.62 19.65
C THR A 205 -19.89 -29.45 18.90
N ALA A 206 -20.31 -28.21 18.64
CA ALA A 206 -21.57 -27.92 17.96
C ALA A 206 -21.56 -28.41 16.49
N PHE A 207 -20.43 -28.26 15.80
CA PHE A 207 -20.27 -28.71 14.42
C PHE A 207 -20.34 -30.24 14.32
N ASN A 208 -19.67 -30.96 15.24
CA ASN A 208 -19.73 -32.42 15.30
C ASN A 208 -21.14 -32.92 15.62
N GLN A 209 -21.84 -32.26 16.54
CA GLN A 209 -23.24 -32.58 16.85
C GLN A 209 -24.17 -32.34 15.66
N ALA A 210 -23.93 -31.30 14.86
CA ALA A 210 -24.70 -31.06 13.64
C ALA A 210 -24.51 -32.20 12.63
N LEU A 211 -23.27 -32.60 12.34
CA LEU A 211 -22.96 -33.70 11.41
C LEU A 211 -23.52 -35.06 11.84
N ALA A 212 -23.56 -35.34 13.14
CA ALA A 212 -23.99 -36.63 13.67
C ALA A 212 -25.47 -36.94 13.40
N LYS A 213 -26.31 -35.93 13.19
CA LYS A 213 -27.78 -36.06 13.10
C LYS A 213 -28.30 -36.69 11.81
N PHE A 214 -27.49 -36.73 10.76
CA PHE A 214 -27.97 -37.08 9.41
C PHE A 214 -27.58 -38.49 9.00
N GLN A 215 -28.48 -39.15 8.29
CA GLN A 215 -28.29 -40.49 7.74
C GLN A 215 -28.62 -40.44 6.24
N PRO A 216 -27.89 -41.20 5.40
CA PRO A 216 -28.10 -41.22 3.96
C PRO A 216 -29.43 -41.91 3.62
N LYS A 217 -30.39 -41.19 3.01
CA LYS A 217 -31.76 -41.72 2.82
C LYS A 217 -32.43 -41.35 1.50
N GLY A 218 -32.23 -40.15 0.99
CA GLY A 218 -33.11 -39.57 -0.03
C GLY A 218 -32.54 -39.50 -1.45
N TYR A 219 -33.02 -38.52 -2.22
CA TYR A 219 -32.56 -38.10 -3.54
C TYR A 219 -31.58 -36.92 -3.42
N THR A 220 -31.02 -36.49 -4.56
CA THR A 220 -29.85 -35.58 -4.64
C THR A 220 -30.26 -34.23 -5.25
N PRO A 221 -30.80 -33.27 -4.47
CA PRO A 221 -31.20 -31.94 -4.94
C PRO A 221 -30.06 -30.90 -4.87
N ILE A 222 -29.03 -31.03 -5.71
CA ILE A 222 -27.83 -30.16 -5.73
C ILE A 222 -28.20 -28.71 -6.07
N ALA A 223 -29.04 -28.49 -7.07
CA ALA A 223 -29.49 -27.17 -7.49
C ALA A 223 -30.22 -26.44 -6.36
N LEU A 224 -31.06 -27.16 -5.60
CA LEU A 224 -31.71 -26.61 -4.42
C LEU A 224 -30.69 -26.23 -3.34
N ALA A 225 -29.67 -27.07 -3.15
CA ALA A 225 -28.62 -26.86 -2.17
C ALA A 225 -27.79 -25.60 -2.51
N ILE A 226 -27.37 -25.43 -3.76
CA ILE A 226 -26.65 -24.23 -4.25
C ILE A 226 -27.50 -22.97 -4.07
N ARG A 227 -28.79 -23.05 -4.42
CA ARG A 227 -29.73 -21.94 -4.19
C ARG A 227 -29.89 -21.62 -2.70
N GLY A 228 -29.84 -22.64 -1.85
CA GLY A 228 -29.81 -22.50 -0.40
C GLY A 228 -28.58 -21.71 0.06
N ALA A 229 -27.40 -22.12 -0.37
CA ALA A 229 -26.14 -21.43 -0.04
C ALA A 229 -26.14 -19.96 -0.47
N GLN A 230 -26.75 -19.64 -1.62
CA GLN A 230 -26.94 -18.24 -2.01
C GLN A 230 -27.73 -17.44 -0.98
N LYS A 231 -28.76 -18.02 -0.36
CA LYS A 231 -29.55 -17.36 0.70
C LYS A 231 -28.75 -17.23 1.99
N ASP A 232 -27.99 -18.26 2.34
CA ASP A 232 -27.21 -18.30 3.58
C ASP A 232 -26.06 -17.29 3.56
N LEU A 233 -25.48 -17.07 2.39
CA LEU A 233 -24.41 -16.10 2.14
C LEU A 233 -24.92 -14.69 1.82
N GLN A 234 -26.24 -14.46 1.86
CA GLN A 234 -26.81 -13.17 1.44
C GLN A 234 -26.30 -11.98 2.28
N SER A 235 -25.91 -12.23 3.54
CA SER A 235 -25.38 -11.20 4.45
C SER A 235 -24.01 -10.65 4.00
N SER A 236 -23.27 -11.35 3.15
CA SER A 236 -22.01 -10.89 2.56
C SER A 236 -22.19 -10.24 1.19
N ARG A 237 -23.43 -10.08 0.69
CA ARG A 237 -23.69 -9.47 -0.60
C ARG A 237 -23.19 -8.03 -0.64
N GLY A 238 -22.31 -7.73 -1.60
CA GLY A 238 -21.74 -6.40 -1.77
C GLY A 238 -20.69 -6.02 -0.74
N ASP A 239 -20.39 -6.91 0.22
CA ASP A 239 -19.24 -6.75 1.11
C ASP A 239 -17.97 -7.08 0.33
N LYS A 240 -17.19 -6.05 0.02
CA LYS A 240 -15.94 -6.18 -0.73
C LYS A 240 -14.82 -6.80 0.12
N ASP A 241 -15.01 -6.86 1.44
CA ASP A 241 -14.01 -7.34 2.39
C ASP A 241 -14.27 -8.81 2.83
N THR A 242 -15.28 -9.47 2.23
CA THR A 242 -15.67 -10.86 2.55
C THR A 242 -15.55 -11.78 1.34
N GLN A 243 -14.78 -12.88 1.49
CA GLN A 243 -14.69 -13.95 0.50
C GLN A 243 -15.64 -15.09 0.83
N ASN A 244 -16.36 -15.62 -0.16
CA ASN A 244 -17.28 -16.73 0.02
C ASN A 244 -16.82 -17.94 -0.82
N ILE A 245 -16.66 -19.10 -0.17
CA ILE A 245 -16.31 -20.36 -0.84
C ILE A 245 -17.37 -21.40 -0.48
N VAL A 246 -17.81 -22.13 -1.48
CA VAL A 246 -18.79 -23.20 -1.37
C VAL A 246 -18.13 -24.53 -1.75
N TYR A 247 -18.15 -25.51 -0.85
CA TYR A 247 -17.72 -26.88 -1.14
C TYR A 247 -18.92 -27.82 -1.18
N ILE A 248 -19.14 -28.47 -2.32
CA ILE A 248 -20.17 -29.51 -2.46
C ILE A 248 -19.49 -30.87 -2.36
N VAL A 249 -19.93 -31.71 -1.43
CA VAL A 249 -19.51 -33.10 -1.31
C VAL A 249 -20.67 -33.97 -1.75
N SER A 250 -20.53 -34.68 -2.87
CA SER A 250 -21.60 -35.51 -3.46
C SER A 250 -21.04 -36.76 -4.12
N ASP A 251 -21.80 -37.86 -4.09
CA ASP A 251 -21.47 -39.11 -4.78
C ASP A 251 -22.29 -39.35 -6.06
N GLY A 252 -23.05 -38.35 -6.53
CA GLY A 252 -23.95 -38.53 -7.65
C GLY A 252 -24.35 -37.25 -8.38
N ILE A 253 -25.24 -37.42 -9.36
CA ILE A 253 -25.83 -36.33 -10.13
C ILE A 253 -27.11 -35.81 -9.49
N GLU A 254 -27.55 -34.65 -9.95
CA GLU A 254 -28.87 -34.11 -9.67
C GLU A 254 -29.97 -35.13 -10.06
N THR A 255 -30.84 -35.50 -9.12
CA THR A 255 -31.94 -36.45 -9.35
C THR A 255 -33.33 -35.85 -9.11
N CYS A 256 -33.39 -34.55 -8.87
CA CYS A 256 -34.60 -33.81 -8.48
C CYS A 256 -35.11 -32.83 -9.55
N GLY A 257 -34.54 -32.87 -10.76
CA GLY A 257 -34.98 -32.06 -11.90
C GLY A 257 -34.50 -30.60 -11.86
N GLY A 258 -33.59 -30.25 -10.95
CA GLY A 258 -32.95 -28.94 -10.92
C GLY A 258 -31.85 -28.77 -11.98
N ASN A 259 -31.35 -27.54 -12.12
CA ASN A 259 -30.19 -27.22 -12.98
C ASN A 259 -29.01 -26.72 -12.13
N PRO A 260 -28.12 -27.61 -11.66
CA PRO A 260 -27.04 -27.21 -10.76
C PRO A 260 -26.01 -26.31 -11.44
N VAL A 261 -25.79 -26.45 -12.75
CA VAL A 261 -24.87 -25.60 -13.53
C VAL A 261 -25.34 -24.16 -13.54
N GLU A 262 -26.63 -23.95 -13.79
CA GLU A 262 -27.24 -22.62 -13.80
C GLU A 262 -27.22 -21.97 -12.41
N GLU A 263 -27.57 -22.72 -11.35
CA GLU A 263 -27.54 -22.19 -9.99
C GLU A 263 -26.10 -21.87 -9.54
N ALA A 264 -25.11 -22.68 -9.89
CA ALA A 264 -23.69 -22.39 -9.61
C ALA A 264 -23.23 -21.11 -10.32
N LYS A 265 -23.59 -20.95 -11.60
CA LYS A 265 -23.30 -19.74 -12.36
C LYS A 265 -23.95 -18.49 -11.74
N LYS A 266 -25.21 -18.59 -11.34
CA LYS A 266 -25.94 -17.51 -10.66
C LYS A 266 -25.24 -17.12 -9.37
N LEU A 267 -24.88 -18.08 -8.54
CA LEU A 267 -24.19 -17.83 -7.28
C LEU A 267 -22.84 -17.14 -7.50
N HIS A 268 -22.04 -17.62 -8.44
CA HIS A 268 -20.72 -17.07 -8.75
C HIS A 268 -20.76 -15.67 -9.36
N THR A 269 -21.74 -15.39 -10.22
CA THR A 269 -21.89 -14.07 -10.88
C THR A 269 -22.72 -13.07 -10.07
N SER A 270 -23.31 -13.51 -8.95
CA SER A 270 -24.08 -12.64 -8.07
C SER A 270 -23.19 -11.65 -7.29
N GLY A 271 -23.81 -10.72 -6.56
CA GLY A 271 -23.10 -9.83 -5.63
C GLY A 271 -22.45 -10.55 -4.43
N ILE A 272 -22.65 -11.86 -4.26
CA ILE A 272 -21.98 -12.71 -3.26
C ILE A 272 -20.63 -13.22 -3.81
N LYS A 273 -20.52 -13.40 -5.14
CA LYS A 273 -19.32 -13.87 -5.84
C LYS A 273 -18.71 -15.15 -5.26
N ALA A 274 -19.53 -16.11 -4.84
CA ALA A 274 -18.99 -17.33 -4.23
C ALA A 274 -18.33 -18.24 -5.27
N VAL A 275 -17.20 -18.86 -4.91
CA VAL A 275 -16.55 -19.89 -5.70
C VAL A 275 -17.12 -21.26 -5.32
N VAL A 276 -17.59 -22.04 -6.28
CA VAL A 276 -18.19 -23.37 -6.05
C VAL A 276 -17.20 -24.46 -6.43
N ASN A 277 -16.61 -25.11 -5.43
CA ASN A 277 -15.78 -26.30 -5.58
C ASN A 277 -16.61 -27.56 -5.35
N ILE A 278 -16.29 -28.63 -6.08
CA ILE A 278 -17.00 -29.90 -5.96
C ILE A 278 -16.03 -31.04 -5.70
N ILE A 279 -16.39 -31.85 -4.71
CA ILE A 279 -15.71 -33.08 -4.35
C ILE A 279 -16.66 -34.24 -4.68
N GLY A 280 -16.38 -34.90 -5.80
CA GLY A 280 -17.09 -36.09 -6.24
C GLY A 280 -16.58 -37.33 -5.53
N PHE A 281 -17.44 -38.02 -4.76
CA PHE A 281 -17.07 -39.20 -3.99
C PHE A 281 -17.52 -40.48 -4.68
N ASP A 282 -16.60 -41.26 -5.26
CA ASP A 282 -16.94 -42.53 -5.95
C ASP A 282 -18.09 -42.36 -6.96
N VAL A 283 -17.89 -41.42 -7.90
CA VAL A 283 -18.87 -41.02 -8.92
C VAL A 283 -18.51 -41.65 -10.26
N ASP A 284 -19.53 -42.15 -10.97
CA ASP A 284 -19.39 -42.70 -12.32
C ASP A 284 -18.98 -41.64 -13.36
N ASN A 285 -18.52 -42.07 -14.53
CA ASN A 285 -17.98 -41.15 -15.54
C ASN A 285 -18.97 -40.06 -15.97
N ALA A 286 -20.27 -40.40 -16.07
CA ALA A 286 -21.32 -39.45 -16.43
C ALA A 286 -21.51 -38.40 -15.32
N GLY A 287 -21.53 -38.82 -14.06
CA GLY A 287 -21.65 -37.91 -12.93
C GLY A 287 -20.42 -37.03 -12.74
N GLN A 288 -19.22 -37.54 -12.97
CA GLN A 288 -18.01 -36.70 -12.94
C GLN A 288 -18.09 -35.57 -13.97
N GLN A 289 -18.55 -35.86 -15.19
CA GLN A 289 -18.70 -34.82 -16.22
C GLN A 289 -19.73 -33.76 -15.82
N ALA A 290 -20.88 -34.18 -15.29
CA ALA A 290 -21.92 -33.27 -14.81
C ALA A 290 -21.39 -32.37 -13.68
N LEU A 291 -20.75 -32.95 -12.67
CA LEU A 291 -20.19 -32.19 -11.54
C LEU A 291 -19.04 -31.25 -11.97
N ARG A 292 -18.19 -31.66 -12.92
CA ARG A 292 -17.17 -30.75 -13.51
C ARG A 292 -17.80 -29.51 -14.15
N GLN A 293 -18.93 -29.66 -14.84
CA GLN A 293 -19.63 -28.52 -15.44
C GLN A 293 -20.18 -27.57 -14.37
N VAL A 294 -20.69 -28.10 -13.26
CA VAL A 294 -21.18 -27.29 -12.14
C VAL A 294 -20.04 -26.50 -11.49
N ALA A 295 -18.92 -27.15 -11.16
CA ALA A 295 -17.76 -26.49 -10.59
C ALA A 295 -17.22 -25.38 -11.52
N LYS A 296 -17.07 -25.70 -12.81
CA LYS A 296 -16.63 -24.73 -13.84
C LYS A 296 -17.58 -23.53 -13.93
N ALA A 297 -18.89 -23.77 -13.92
CA ALA A 297 -19.89 -22.70 -13.97
C ALA A 297 -19.88 -21.83 -12.71
N GLY A 298 -19.55 -22.42 -11.55
CA GLY A 298 -19.37 -21.71 -10.29
C GLY A 298 -17.95 -21.15 -10.05
N GLY A 299 -17.09 -21.13 -11.08
CA GLY A 299 -15.74 -20.56 -11.01
C GLY A 299 -14.74 -21.35 -10.14
N GLY A 300 -15.09 -22.58 -9.74
CA GLY A 300 -14.25 -23.44 -8.90
C GLY A 300 -13.73 -24.67 -9.62
N SER A 301 -13.17 -25.59 -8.84
CA SER A 301 -12.58 -26.84 -9.33
C SER A 301 -13.44 -28.05 -8.95
N TYR A 302 -13.33 -29.10 -9.76
CA TYR A 302 -13.89 -30.42 -9.47
C TYR A 302 -12.74 -31.39 -9.22
N THR A 303 -12.88 -32.20 -8.17
CA THR A 303 -11.99 -33.33 -7.91
C THR A 303 -12.79 -34.61 -7.70
N THR A 304 -12.19 -35.75 -8.05
CA THR A 304 -12.74 -37.07 -7.71
C THR A 304 -11.94 -37.65 -6.55
N VAL A 305 -12.62 -38.18 -5.55
CA VAL A 305 -12.02 -38.91 -4.43
C VAL A 305 -12.64 -40.31 -4.39
N ASN A 306 -11.80 -41.35 -4.36
CA ASN A 306 -12.24 -42.75 -4.39
C ASN A 306 -12.08 -43.46 -3.04
N SER A 307 -11.48 -42.78 -2.06
CA SER A 307 -11.20 -43.30 -0.73
C SER A 307 -11.13 -42.19 0.31
N GLU A 308 -11.17 -42.56 1.59
CA GLU A 308 -10.89 -41.64 2.71
C GLU A 308 -9.54 -40.92 2.54
N THR A 309 -8.53 -41.68 2.12
CA THR A 309 -7.17 -41.17 1.90
C THR A 309 -7.14 -40.11 0.79
N ASP A 310 -7.87 -40.33 -0.31
CA ASP A 310 -7.93 -39.37 -1.42
C ASP A 310 -8.62 -38.06 -1.00
N LEU A 311 -9.70 -38.16 -0.23
CA LEU A 311 -10.42 -37.00 0.29
C LEU A 311 -9.57 -36.21 1.29
N LYS A 312 -8.88 -36.90 2.20
CA LYS A 312 -7.94 -36.28 3.13
C LYS A 312 -6.79 -35.59 2.38
N ASN A 313 -6.17 -36.27 1.43
CA ASN A 313 -5.06 -35.73 0.64
C ASN A 313 -5.47 -34.50 -0.17
N TYR A 314 -6.65 -34.53 -0.80
CA TYR A 314 -7.18 -33.39 -1.54
C TYR A 314 -7.37 -32.16 -0.65
N LEU A 315 -8.03 -32.35 0.50
CA LEU A 315 -8.26 -31.24 1.44
C LEU A 315 -6.95 -30.71 2.05
N GLU A 316 -5.97 -31.58 2.27
CA GLU A 316 -4.62 -31.18 2.69
C GLU A 316 -3.87 -30.41 1.58
N GLN A 317 -4.03 -30.79 0.31
CA GLN A 317 -3.43 -30.08 -0.82
C GLN A 317 -4.04 -28.70 -1.03
N GLU A 318 -5.36 -28.55 -0.93
CA GLU A 318 -6.02 -27.24 -1.03
C GLU A 318 -5.57 -26.29 0.09
N TYR A 319 -5.35 -26.83 1.29
CA TYR A 319 -4.78 -26.08 2.39
C TYR A 319 -3.33 -25.66 2.14
N ILE A 320 -2.47 -26.57 1.65
CA ILE A 320 -1.07 -26.24 1.32
C ILE A 320 -1.03 -25.18 0.22
N ARG A 321 -1.86 -25.35 -0.80
CA ARG A 321 -2.01 -24.38 -1.89
C ARG A 321 -2.33 -23.01 -1.32
N LEU A 322 -3.38 -22.88 -0.51
CA LEU A 322 -3.76 -21.61 0.12
C LEU A 322 -2.62 -21.04 0.98
N ALA A 323 -1.88 -21.87 1.72
CA ALA A 323 -0.77 -21.43 2.56
C ALA A 323 0.38 -20.80 1.75
N VAL A 324 0.77 -21.47 0.64
CA VAL A 324 1.80 -20.97 -0.29
C VAL A 324 1.34 -19.68 -0.96
N GLU A 325 0.09 -19.66 -1.40
CA GLU A 325 -0.56 -18.51 -2.00
C GLU A 325 -0.53 -17.28 -1.06
N TRP A 326 -0.86 -17.45 0.23
CA TRP A 326 -0.79 -16.37 1.23
C TRP A 326 0.65 -15.89 1.49
N TRP A 327 1.61 -16.82 1.55
CA TRP A 327 3.01 -16.50 1.69
C TRP A 327 3.54 -15.66 0.52
N ASP A 328 3.23 -16.06 -0.72
CA ASP A 328 3.59 -15.33 -1.94
C ASP A 328 2.95 -13.94 -1.98
N TRP A 329 1.66 -13.83 -1.63
CA TRP A 329 0.98 -12.53 -1.48
C TRP A 329 1.70 -11.61 -0.50
N GLY A 330 2.11 -12.13 0.67
CA GLY A 330 2.86 -11.35 1.65
C GLY A 330 4.16 -10.79 1.06
N ASN A 331 5.00 -11.65 0.48
CA ASN A 331 6.28 -11.25 -0.08
C ASN A 331 6.14 -10.23 -1.22
N GLN A 332 5.24 -10.47 -2.17
CA GLN A 332 5.04 -9.56 -3.30
C GLN A 332 4.60 -8.17 -2.84
N ASN A 333 3.72 -8.09 -1.84
CA ASN A 333 3.22 -6.82 -1.35
C ASN A 333 4.24 -6.09 -0.47
N VAL A 334 5.05 -6.80 0.31
CA VAL A 334 6.19 -6.20 1.00
C VAL A 334 7.16 -5.59 -0.01
N VAL A 335 7.52 -6.31 -1.08
CA VAL A 335 8.40 -5.77 -2.14
C VAL A 335 7.82 -4.51 -2.78
N LYS A 336 6.51 -4.47 -3.07
CA LYS A 336 5.83 -3.26 -3.58
C LYS A 336 5.91 -2.09 -2.61
N VAL A 337 5.74 -2.34 -1.31
CA VAL A 337 5.86 -1.30 -0.27
C VAL A 337 7.28 -0.76 -0.20
N LEU A 338 8.29 -1.63 -0.24
CA LEU A 338 9.71 -1.25 -0.27
C LEU A 338 10.03 -0.41 -1.51
N ASP A 339 9.60 -0.83 -2.71
CA ASP A 339 9.81 -0.11 -3.96
C ASP A 339 9.13 1.27 -3.95
N TYR A 340 7.88 1.35 -3.47
CA TYR A 340 7.16 2.61 -3.39
C TYR A 340 7.82 3.59 -2.40
N ALA A 341 8.23 3.10 -1.23
CA ALA A 341 8.96 3.90 -0.24
C ALA A 341 10.32 4.38 -0.79
N LEU A 342 11.04 3.53 -1.54
CA LEU A 342 12.28 3.91 -2.20
C LEU A 342 12.07 5.03 -3.22
N LYS A 343 11.03 4.93 -4.07
CA LYS A 343 10.70 5.98 -5.05
C LYS A 343 10.37 7.32 -4.38
N LYS A 344 9.56 7.29 -3.32
CA LYS A 344 9.27 8.49 -2.50
C LYS A 344 10.55 9.08 -1.92
N ARG A 345 11.44 8.26 -1.37
CA ARG A 345 12.74 8.73 -0.88
C ARG A 345 13.59 9.34 -2.00
N GLN A 346 13.66 8.73 -3.17
CA GLN A 346 14.37 9.29 -4.32
C GLN A 346 13.81 10.65 -4.79
N GLU A 347 12.49 10.85 -4.71
CA GLU A 347 11.87 12.15 -4.97
C GLU A 347 12.27 13.20 -3.93
N LEU A 348 12.30 12.82 -2.65
CA LEU A 348 12.79 13.67 -1.56
C LEU A 348 14.28 14.00 -1.73
N ASP A 349 15.08 13.01 -2.15
CA ASP A 349 16.52 13.15 -2.34
C ASP A 349 16.86 14.23 -3.36
N LYS A 350 16.10 14.28 -4.47
CA LYS A 350 16.23 15.32 -5.51
C LYS A 350 15.96 16.73 -4.98
N ILE A 351 15.24 16.88 -3.86
CA ILE A 351 14.93 18.18 -3.27
C ILE A 351 16.09 18.64 -2.38
N ALA A 352 16.56 17.79 -1.45
CA ALA A 352 17.43 18.26 -0.38
C ALA A 352 18.49 17.27 0.13
N TYR A 353 18.68 16.11 -0.51
CA TYR A 353 19.70 15.17 -0.03
C TYR A 353 21.12 15.66 -0.33
N PRO A 354 22.06 15.52 0.63
CA PRO A 354 23.50 15.74 0.43
C PRO A 354 24.10 14.64 -0.45
N SER A 355 23.83 14.71 -1.75
CA SER A 355 24.43 13.82 -2.74
C SER A 355 25.76 14.40 -3.24
N TYR A 356 26.82 13.61 -3.17
CA TYR A 356 28.07 13.88 -3.88
C TYR A 356 28.03 13.36 -5.34
N TRP A 357 26.92 12.74 -5.75
CA TRP A 357 26.68 12.25 -7.10
C TRP A 357 26.04 13.32 -7.98
N ASN A 358 26.47 13.40 -9.24
CA ASN A 358 26.02 14.39 -10.22
C ASN A 358 24.69 13.93 -10.88
N PRO A 359 23.61 14.74 -10.91
CA PRO A 359 23.50 16.12 -10.44
C PRO A 359 23.16 16.25 -8.94
N PRO A 360 23.59 17.36 -8.29
CA PRO A 360 23.21 17.67 -6.91
C PRO A 360 21.69 17.86 -6.77
N SER A 361 21.17 17.74 -5.54
CA SER A 361 19.78 18.07 -5.24
C SER A 361 19.52 19.56 -5.44
N LEU A 362 18.24 19.94 -5.58
CA LEU A 362 17.85 21.34 -5.78
C LEU A 362 18.44 22.24 -4.68
N PHE A 363 18.33 21.84 -3.42
CA PHE A 363 18.90 22.58 -2.30
C PHE A 363 20.42 22.73 -2.42
N TYR A 364 21.15 21.63 -2.59
CA TYR A 364 22.62 21.68 -2.60
C TYR A 364 23.16 22.42 -3.82
N SER A 365 22.46 22.40 -4.95
CA SER A 365 22.83 23.22 -6.12
C SER A 365 22.81 24.73 -5.84
N LEU A 366 21.82 25.20 -5.06
CA LEU A 366 21.70 26.60 -4.65
C LEU A 366 22.66 26.92 -3.51
N PHE A 367 22.72 26.04 -2.52
CA PHE A 367 23.54 26.19 -1.33
C PHE A 367 25.04 26.29 -1.64
N ASP A 368 25.54 25.41 -2.52
CA ASP A 368 26.93 25.42 -2.93
C ASP A 368 27.26 26.67 -3.78
N ALA A 369 26.32 27.09 -4.63
CA ALA A 369 26.47 28.31 -5.44
C ALA A 369 26.54 29.56 -4.55
N GLU A 370 25.59 29.75 -3.63
CA GLU A 370 25.59 30.89 -2.70
C GLU A 370 26.88 30.92 -1.86
N THR A 371 27.25 29.78 -1.28
CA THR A 371 28.46 29.65 -0.46
C THR A 371 29.68 30.09 -1.26
N LYS A 372 29.84 29.54 -2.47
CA LYS A 372 30.96 29.88 -3.35
C LYS A 372 30.96 31.37 -3.73
N HIS A 373 29.81 31.92 -4.08
CA HIS A 373 29.71 33.31 -4.54
C HIS A 373 30.01 34.30 -3.41
N LEU A 374 29.53 34.03 -2.20
CA LEU A 374 29.82 34.84 -1.01
C LEU A 374 31.31 34.77 -0.64
N ASP A 375 31.91 33.57 -0.65
CA ASP A 375 33.34 33.40 -0.37
C ASP A 375 34.20 34.12 -1.43
N ASP A 376 33.91 33.95 -2.73
CA ASP A 376 34.62 34.61 -3.82
C ASP A 376 34.52 36.15 -3.71
N ALA A 377 33.34 36.67 -3.33
CA ALA A 377 33.10 38.12 -3.17
C ALA A 377 33.85 38.70 -1.95
N MET A 378 33.87 37.98 -0.83
CA MET A 378 34.65 38.33 0.35
C MET A 378 36.14 38.40 0.01
N SER A 379 36.69 37.36 -0.64
CA SER A 379 38.10 37.34 -1.06
C SER A 379 38.44 38.47 -2.02
N TYR A 380 37.51 38.85 -2.92
CA TYR A 380 37.71 39.97 -3.84
C TYR A 380 37.78 41.31 -3.10
N LEU A 381 36.90 41.55 -2.13
CA LEU A 381 36.91 42.77 -1.31
C LEU A 381 38.22 42.89 -0.52
N GLU A 382 38.72 41.78 0.05
CA GLU A 382 39.99 41.76 0.77
C GLU A 382 41.18 42.03 -0.17
N GLN A 383 41.22 41.37 -1.34
CA GLN A 383 42.26 41.60 -2.35
C GLN A 383 42.31 43.05 -2.85
N LYS A 384 41.16 43.71 -2.93
CA LYS A 384 41.04 45.12 -3.33
C LYS A 384 41.33 46.11 -2.20
N GLY A 385 41.60 45.64 -0.99
CA GLY A 385 41.78 46.49 0.20
C GLY A 385 40.51 47.24 0.60
N LYS A 386 39.33 46.75 0.18
CA LYS A 386 38.03 47.36 0.53
C LYS A 386 37.62 47.04 1.96
N ILE A 387 38.05 45.89 2.47
CA ILE A 387 37.81 45.41 3.83
C ILE A 387 39.16 45.02 4.45
N ASP A 388 39.37 45.36 5.73
CA ASP A 388 40.57 44.95 6.45
C ASP A 388 40.47 43.48 6.92
N SER A 389 41.60 42.88 7.30
CA SER A 389 41.66 41.45 7.64
C SER A 389 40.83 41.07 8.88
N ALA A 390 40.68 41.98 9.86
CA ALA A 390 39.88 41.72 11.05
C ALA A 390 38.38 41.73 10.69
N GLU A 391 37.94 42.71 9.92
CA GLU A 391 36.57 42.79 9.41
C GLU A 391 36.25 41.66 8.42
N ALA A 392 37.21 41.24 7.59
CA ALA A 392 37.05 40.08 6.70
C ALA A 392 36.80 38.78 7.49
N THR A 393 37.49 38.62 8.63
CA THR A 393 37.26 37.49 9.54
C THR A 393 35.85 37.50 10.12
N LEU A 394 35.35 38.67 10.55
CA LEU A 394 33.98 38.82 11.06
C LEU A 394 32.93 38.59 9.95
N LEU A 395 33.21 39.04 8.73
CA LEU A 395 32.35 38.79 7.57
C LEU A 395 32.27 37.29 7.27
N LYS A 396 33.39 36.57 7.32
CA LYS A 396 33.41 35.12 7.14
C LYS A 396 32.55 34.40 8.18
N GLN A 397 32.64 34.79 9.45
CA GLN A 397 31.80 34.22 10.52
C GLN A 397 30.30 34.38 10.24
N LYS A 398 29.89 35.52 9.67
CA LYS A 398 28.48 35.77 9.30
C LYS A 398 28.03 34.90 8.12
N ILE A 399 28.88 34.76 7.10
CA ILE A 399 28.63 33.87 5.96
C ILE A 399 28.49 32.42 6.45
N ASP A 400 29.37 31.98 7.35
CA ASP A 400 29.32 30.63 7.94
C ASP A 400 28.10 30.39 8.83
N ASP A 401 27.70 31.38 9.63
CA ASP A 401 26.49 31.32 10.45
C ASP A 401 25.24 31.18 9.58
N ARG A 402 25.13 31.96 8.50
CA ARG A 402 24.05 31.83 7.51
C ARG A 402 24.00 30.44 6.90
N ARG A 403 25.15 29.99 6.36
CA ARG A 403 25.29 28.67 5.75
C ARG A 403 24.83 27.58 6.72
N SER A 404 25.34 27.60 7.95
CA SER A 404 25.01 26.61 8.98
C SER A 404 23.52 26.59 9.32
N LYS A 405 22.90 27.76 9.48
CA LYS A 405 21.48 27.89 9.84
C LYS A 405 20.56 27.39 8.73
N ILE A 406 20.82 27.76 7.47
CA ILE A 406 20.03 27.31 6.32
C ILE A 406 20.15 25.80 6.16
N GLU A 407 21.38 25.25 6.18
CA GLU A 407 21.60 23.81 6.03
C GLU A 407 20.91 23.02 7.15
N LYS A 408 21.07 23.44 8.41
CA LYS A 408 20.44 22.80 9.56
C LYS A 408 18.92 22.79 9.45
N TYR A 409 18.32 23.91 9.04
CA TYR A 409 16.87 24.01 8.88
C TYR A 409 16.34 23.07 7.78
N ILE A 410 16.97 23.09 6.60
CA ILE A 410 16.54 22.26 5.47
C ILE A 410 16.78 20.77 5.75
N ARG A 411 17.94 20.40 6.31
CA ARG A 411 18.22 19.02 6.74
C ARG A 411 17.24 18.51 7.78
N GLY A 412 16.93 19.30 8.80
CA GLY A 412 15.96 18.90 9.82
C GLY A 412 14.58 18.57 9.25
N ARG A 413 14.15 19.31 8.22
CA ARG A 413 12.91 19.03 7.48
C ARG A 413 13.02 17.79 6.61
N TYR A 414 14.11 17.65 5.86
CA TYR A 414 14.39 16.45 5.07
C TYR A 414 14.37 15.19 5.95
N ASP A 415 15.10 15.19 7.07
CA ASP A 415 15.18 14.06 7.99
C ASP A 415 13.82 13.72 8.61
N ASN A 416 13.02 14.74 8.93
CA ASN A 416 11.67 14.54 9.43
C ASN A 416 10.78 13.80 8.41
N ILE A 417 10.81 14.23 7.15
CA ILE A 417 10.02 13.60 6.06
C ILE A 417 10.54 12.18 5.78
N ASP A 418 11.85 11.96 5.69
CA ASP A 418 12.44 10.64 5.47
C ASP A 418 12.07 9.66 6.60
N ASN A 419 12.08 10.11 7.85
CA ASN A 419 11.62 9.33 8.99
C ASN A 419 10.13 8.98 8.91
N GLN A 420 9.28 9.89 8.42
CA GLN A 420 7.87 9.60 8.19
C GLN A 420 7.67 8.55 7.08
N ILE A 421 8.41 8.64 5.98
CA ILE A 421 8.38 7.63 4.89
C ILE A 421 8.77 6.26 5.44
N LYS A 422 9.88 6.18 6.20
CA LYS A 422 10.36 4.93 6.84
C LYS A 422 9.30 4.35 7.78
N LYS A 423 8.72 5.18 8.65
CA LYS A 423 7.67 4.74 9.58
C LYS A 423 6.45 4.20 8.83
N ASN A 424 5.95 4.94 7.84
CA ASN A 424 4.79 4.52 7.04
C ASN A 424 5.04 3.20 6.30
N ARG A 425 6.25 3.02 5.76
CA ARG A 425 6.70 1.76 5.16
C ARG A 425 6.68 0.62 6.17
N ASP A 426 7.29 0.81 7.34
CA ASP A 426 7.44 -0.24 8.36
C ASP A 426 6.08 -0.65 8.93
N ASP A 427 5.19 0.32 9.20
CA ASP A 427 3.83 0.08 9.69
C ASP A 427 3.01 -0.75 8.67
N LEU A 428 3.10 -0.40 7.38
CA LEU A 428 2.39 -1.11 6.32
C LEU A 428 2.99 -2.51 6.04
N GLN A 429 4.31 -2.63 6.03
CA GLN A 429 5.01 -3.90 5.90
C GLN A 429 4.58 -4.86 7.02
N LYS A 430 4.63 -4.39 8.26
CA LYS A 430 4.21 -5.17 9.43
C LYS A 430 2.75 -5.64 9.31
N ALA A 431 1.85 -4.76 8.86
CA ALA A 431 0.45 -5.14 8.65
C ALA A 431 0.26 -6.23 7.58
N ILE A 432 1.07 -6.21 6.51
CA ILE A 432 1.05 -7.24 5.44
C ILE A 432 1.61 -8.56 5.98
N GLU A 433 2.75 -8.52 6.67
CA GLU A 433 3.40 -9.69 7.25
C GLU A 433 2.50 -10.36 8.30
N GLU A 434 1.94 -9.60 9.25
CA GLU A 434 1.01 -10.12 10.26
C GLU A 434 -0.20 -10.79 9.61
N LYS A 435 -0.72 -10.20 8.52
CA LYS A 435 -1.84 -10.78 7.78
C LYS A 435 -1.43 -12.08 7.06
N SER A 436 -0.27 -12.11 6.42
CA SER A 436 0.25 -13.31 5.75
C SER A 436 0.52 -14.42 6.75
N ASP A 437 1.26 -14.13 7.82
CA ASP A 437 1.61 -15.06 8.88
C ASP A 437 0.39 -15.64 9.60
N LYS A 438 -0.60 -14.80 9.92
CA LYS A 438 -1.82 -15.27 10.57
C LYS A 438 -2.55 -16.29 9.68
N ASN A 439 -2.64 -16.04 8.38
CA ASN A 439 -3.32 -16.96 7.46
C ASN A 439 -2.48 -18.24 7.24
N ASN A 440 -1.16 -18.12 7.12
CA ASN A 440 -0.26 -19.26 6.92
C ASN A 440 -0.10 -20.15 8.18
N ARG A 441 0.01 -19.58 9.38
CA ARG A 441 0.13 -20.36 10.64
C ARG A 441 -1.14 -21.11 11.00
N ASN A 442 -2.30 -20.50 10.75
CA ASN A 442 -3.58 -21.20 10.92
C ASN A 442 -3.77 -22.30 9.91
N MET A 443 -3.12 -22.16 8.75
CA MET A 443 -2.85 -23.28 7.90
C MET A 443 -1.79 -24.12 8.64
N THR A 444 -0.52 -24.23 8.25
CA THR A 444 0.57 -24.34 9.26
C THR A 444 0.52 -25.38 10.41
N SER A 445 0.03 -24.89 11.56
CA SER A 445 0.23 -25.37 12.93
C SER A 445 -0.59 -26.58 13.37
N ARG A 446 -1.43 -27.15 12.50
CA ARG A 446 -2.31 -28.30 12.84
C ARG A 446 -1.88 -29.63 12.21
N ASN A 447 -0.66 -29.69 11.65
CA ASN A 447 0.05 -30.93 11.33
C ASN A 447 1.37 -30.96 12.11
N PRO A 448 1.65 -31.98 12.96
CA PRO A 448 3.01 -32.18 13.42
C PRO A 448 3.84 -32.70 12.24
N THR A 449 5.03 -32.13 12.08
CA THR A 449 6.07 -32.42 11.08
C THR A 449 5.83 -31.88 9.66
N PRO A 450 6.54 -30.81 9.26
CA PRO A 450 6.95 -30.66 7.87
C PRO A 450 7.81 -31.88 7.48
N PRO A 451 7.90 -32.28 6.20
CA PRO A 451 9.01 -33.10 5.76
C PRO A 451 10.29 -32.41 6.23
N GLN A 452 11.13 -33.11 6.99
CA GLN A 452 12.40 -32.54 7.41
C GLN A 452 13.23 -32.20 6.19
N MET A 453 13.18 -30.95 5.73
CA MET A 453 14.34 -30.35 5.09
C MET A 453 15.37 -30.26 6.20
N ARG A 454 16.32 -31.20 6.18
CA ARG A 454 17.51 -31.15 7.01
C ARG A 454 18.09 -29.75 6.87
N ARG A 455 18.20 -29.04 8.00
CA ARG A 455 19.04 -27.85 8.08
C ARG A 455 20.46 -28.29 7.75
N SER A 456 20.91 -28.03 6.53
CA SER A 456 22.34 -28.11 6.23
C SER A 456 23.00 -26.87 6.82
N PRO A 457 24.13 -27.00 7.52
CA PRO A 457 24.81 -25.86 8.11
C PRO A 457 25.35 -24.97 6.99
N HIS A 458 25.36 -23.65 7.25
CA HIS A 458 25.97 -22.62 6.44
C HIS A 458 27.28 -23.09 5.77
N ARG A 459 27.25 -23.28 4.44
CA ARG A 459 28.29 -22.91 3.46
C ARG A 459 27.94 -23.50 2.10
N GLU A 460 28.10 -22.67 1.07
CA GLU A 460 28.27 -23.03 -0.34
C GLU A 460 27.17 -23.87 -1.00
N ILE A 461 26.07 -23.23 -1.43
CA ILE A 461 25.43 -23.56 -2.72
C ILE A 461 24.86 -22.26 -3.31
N THR A 462 25.73 -21.45 -3.92
CA THR A 462 25.33 -20.62 -5.06
C THR A 462 25.19 -21.53 -6.29
N ASP A 463 24.25 -21.21 -7.18
CA ASP A 463 24.12 -21.68 -8.58
C ASP A 463 23.24 -22.89 -8.98
N SER A 464 22.68 -23.73 -8.09
CA SER A 464 21.92 -24.91 -8.59
C SER A 464 20.39 -24.74 -8.73
N PHE A 465 19.76 -23.74 -8.12
CA PHE A 465 18.27 -23.65 -8.10
C PHE A 465 17.65 -22.80 -9.22
N TYR A 466 18.43 -21.94 -9.88
CA TYR A 466 17.94 -21.03 -10.92
C TYR A 466 17.75 -21.66 -12.32
N LEU A 467 18.19 -22.91 -12.53
CA LEU A 467 18.19 -23.54 -13.86
C LEU A 467 16.96 -24.40 -14.18
N ARG A 468 15.96 -24.51 -13.29
CA ARG A 468 14.79 -25.39 -13.51
C ARG A 468 13.43 -24.71 -13.68
N ILE A 469 13.41 -23.39 -13.60
CA ILE A 469 12.25 -22.54 -13.92
C ILE A 469 12.84 -21.40 -14.73
N GLY A 470 12.59 -21.39 -16.04
CA GLY A 470 13.15 -20.45 -17.01
C GLY A 470 12.69 -19.00 -16.79
N ILE A 471 13.12 -18.42 -15.67
CA ILE A 471 12.95 -17.02 -15.32
C ILE A 471 14.32 -16.37 -15.54
N PRO A 472 14.46 -15.41 -16.46
CA PRO A 472 15.73 -14.72 -16.64
C PRO A 472 16.09 -13.97 -15.34
N SER A 473 17.29 -14.23 -14.85
CA SER A 473 17.90 -13.55 -13.71
C SER A 473 18.04 -12.05 -14.02
N ILE A 474 17.34 -11.20 -13.26
CA ILE A 474 17.61 -9.75 -13.20
C ILE A 474 18.33 -9.45 -11.87
N ALA A 475 19.32 -10.27 -11.53
CA ALA A 475 20.13 -10.09 -10.34
C ALA A 475 21.61 -10.20 -10.72
N SER A 476 22.13 -9.18 -11.40
CA SER A 476 23.59 -9.04 -11.61
C SER A 476 24.13 -7.61 -11.60
N ASP A 477 23.30 -6.56 -11.44
CA ASP A 477 23.80 -5.16 -11.51
C ASP A 477 23.50 -4.28 -10.28
N LEU A 478 23.15 -4.86 -9.13
CA LEU A 478 22.80 -4.07 -7.92
C LEU A 478 23.66 -4.37 -6.69
N LEU A 479 24.90 -4.85 -6.89
CA LEU A 479 25.86 -5.14 -5.82
C LEU A 479 27.19 -4.39 -5.95
N ILE A 480 27.12 -3.12 -6.38
CA ILE A 480 28.19 -2.15 -6.15
C ILE A 480 27.50 -0.88 -5.65
N TYR A 481 27.41 -0.72 -4.33
CA TYR A 481 27.40 0.57 -3.59
C TYR A 481 27.02 0.29 -2.13
N PHE A 482 27.97 -0.25 -1.36
CA PHE A 482 28.10 -0.04 0.08
C PHE A 482 29.54 -0.36 0.47
N CYS A 483 30.42 0.64 0.29
CA CYS A 483 31.64 0.90 1.06
C CYS A 483 31.89 2.40 0.97
#